data_AF-A0A358WF58-F1
#
_entry.id   AF-A0A358WF58-F1
#
_cell.length_a   1.000
_cell.length_b   1.000
_cell.length_c   1.000
_cell.angle_alpha   90.00
_cell.angle_beta   90.00
_cell.angle_gamma   90.00
#
_symmetry.space_group_name_H-M   'P 1'
#
loop_
_entity.id
_entity.type
_entity.pdbx_description
1 polymer ?
#
loop_
_entity_poly.entity_id
_entity_poly.type
_entity_poly.pdbx_seq_one_letter_code
_entity_poly.pdbx_strand_id
1 'polypeptide(L)'
;MPDKCYELITGGNEEYYCNITINNRSILIDGCYKNDPVTNITLQNCGTVSSTLKVNADGTFSSVLNPSEPTGSSDRIVITLKSGARLSYPIMYDDNRYFPDNKLSVQNLSVLEKTVPTSAKSWAGYVTDELTEDSVKQTLDEVAYLADYIAGDIKDNYKKLEAISKWVSDNIYYDRDARESSVTQSEICIKNVLKERKTVCVGYSALFSALCEAQGIYVVNVKGTVTSDTVKYDDLADGPVNHEWCAAMIDDKWIWVDCVWDSNLKFENNEFKSIGANTQMYFDISPLALSFDHCAYLAEKRYYFRTDEYFRQSEATVQSTAETTPSATDVPASSTASSTAVQSTASPDTSKPQTYTAPADYTPVTSDIQAQEEPVSNNLIWIAVLSVAVAVGLVVDIVNIKWIRKNKK
;
A
#
# COMPACT_ATOMS: atom_id res chain seq x y z
N MET A 1 2.94 3.47 -43.37
CA MET A 1 3.09 2.68 -42.14
C MET A 1 1.70 2.23 -41.73
N PRO A 2 1.46 0.96 -41.34
CA PRO A 2 0.17 0.61 -40.74
C PRO A 2 -0.09 1.52 -39.53
N ASP A 3 -1.33 1.97 -39.37
CA ASP A 3 -1.73 2.81 -38.24
C ASP A 3 -1.40 2.06 -36.94
N LYS A 4 -0.48 2.59 -36.14
CA LYS A 4 -0.20 2.01 -34.82
C LYS A 4 -1.38 2.30 -33.90
N CYS A 5 -1.98 1.23 -33.39
CA CYS A 5 -3.03 1.27 -32.39
C CYS A 5 -2.43 0.84 -31.05
N TYR A 6 -2.63 1.65 -30.01
CA TYR A 6 -2.21 1.31 -28.64
C TYR A 6 -3.43 1.13 -27.76
N GLU A 7 -3.44 0.09 -26.95
CA GLU A 7 -4.56 -0.26 -26.09
C GLU A 7 -4.12 -0.37 -24.63
N LEU A 8 -4.95 0.13 -23.72
CA LEU A 8 -4.82 -0.03 -22.29
C LEU A 8 -6.16 -0.47 -21.72
N ILE A 9 -6.18 -1.66 -21.14
CA ILE A 9 -7.23 -2.09 -20.21
C ILE A 9 -6.74 -1.70 -18.82
N THR A 10 -7.50 -0.89 -18.07
CA THR A 10 -7.00 -0.33 -16.81
C THR A 10 -7.04 -1.29 -15.64
N GLY A 11 -7.98 -2.23 -15.65
CA GLY A 11 -8.12 -3.25 -14.62
C GLY A 11 -9.10 -4.35 -15.01
N GLY A 12 -9.13 -5.43 -14.24
CA GLY A 12 -10.01 -6.58 -14.46
C GLY A 12 -11.36 -6.50 -13.74
N ASN A 13 -11.59 -5.47 -12.92
CA ASN A 13 -12.87 -5.27 -12.26
C ASN A 13 -13.96 -4.80 -13.24
N GLU A 14 -14.84 -5.71 -13.65
CA GLU A 14 -15.92 -5.43 -14.61
C GLU A 14 -16.91 -4.33 -14.17
N GLU A 15 -16.93 -3.95 -12.88
CA GLU A 15 -17.77 -2.85 -12.38
C GLU A 15 -17.06 -1.50 -12.32
N TYR A 16 -15.72 -1.49 -12.43
CA TYR A 16 -14.84 -0.34 -12.24
C TYR A 16 -13.59 -0.43 -13.13
N TYR A 17 -13.76 -0.20 -14.44
CA TYR A 17 -12.68 -0.27 -15.42
C TYR A 17 -12.88 0.70 -16.58
N CYS A 18 -11.83 0.90 -17.36
CA CYS A 18 -11.96 1.40 -18.73
C CYS A 18 -10.96 0.77 -19.69
N ASN A 19 -11.35 0.75 -20.96
CA ASN A 19 -10.53 0.44 -22.11
C ASN A 19 -10.20 1.76 -22.79
N ILE A 20 -8.92 1.99 -23.09
CA ILE A 20 -8.45 3.16 -23.80
C ILE A 20 -7.69 2.72 -25.04
N THR A 21 -8.19 3.11 -26.21
CA THR A 21 -7.56 2.85 -27.50
C THR A 21 -7.10 4.15 -28.13
N ILE A 22 -5.81 4.25 -28.43
CA ILE A 22 -5.21 5.40 -29.13
C ILE A 22 -5.06 5.04 -30.61
N ASN A 23 -5.82 5.75 -31.45
CA ASN A 23 -5.82 5.62 -32.91
C ASN A 23 -5.29 6.89 -33.55
N ASN A 24 -3.96 6.97 -33.76
CA ASN A 24 -3.27 8.11 -34.36
C ASN A 24 -3.58 9.45 -33.65
N ARG A 25 -4.65 10.16 -34.06
CA ARG A 25 -5.08 11.44 -33.47
C ARG A 25 -6.25 11.34 -32.48
N SER A 26 -7.05 10.28 -32.51
CA SER A 26 -8.23 10.15 -31.65
C SER A 26 -7.98 9.14 -30.55
N ILE A 27 -8.61 9.35 -29.40
CA ILE A 27 -8.57 8.43 -28.25
C ILE A 27 -9.99 7.93 -28.01
N LEU A 28 -10.21 6.63 -28.17
CA LEU A 28 -11.47 5.96 -27.87
C LEU A 28 -11.39 5.45 -26.45
N ILE A 29 -12.42 5.71 -25.65
CA ILE A 29 -12.49 5.30 -24.25
C ILE A 29 -13.87 4.75 -23.97
N ASP A 30 -13.96 3.55 -23.43
CA ASP A 30 -15.18 2.94 -22.95
C ASP A 30 -14.94 2.19 -21.64
N GLY A 31 -15.99 1.84 -20.91
CA GLY A 31 -15.86 1.12 -19.65
C GLY A 31 -17.08 1.22 -18.77
N CYS A 32 -16.89 0.94 -17.48
CA CYS A 32 -17.95 0.97 -16.48
C CYS A 32 -17.43 1.52 -15.15
N TYR A 33 -18.21 2.43 -14.55
CA TYR A 33 -18.08 2.84 -13.15
C TYR A 33 -19.47 2.84 -12.49
N LYS A 34 -19.92 1.65 -12.08
CA LYS A 34 -21.33 1.33 -11.77
C LYS A 34 -22.00 2.24 -10.76
N ASN A 35 -21.28 2.65 -9.70
CA ASN A 35 -21.81 3.48 -8.62
C ASN A 35 -21.20 4.89 -8.57
N ASP A 36 -20.27 5.20 -9.47
CA ASP A 36 -19.59 6.49 -9.53
C ASP A 36 -19.33 6.88 -10.99
N PRO A 37 -20.40 7.16 -11.76
CA PRO A 37 -20.32 7.29 -13.21
C PRO A 37 -19.40 8.44 -13.63
N VAL A 38 -18.77 8.29 -14.79
CA VAL A 38 -17.91 9.32 -15.39
C VAL A 38 -18.69 10.61 -15.62
N THR A 39 -18.07 11.75 -15.30
CA THR A 39 -18.63 13.08 -15.57
C THR A 39 -17.84 13.86 -16.61
N ASN A 40 -16.53 13.60 -16.71
CA ASN A 40 -15.67 14.25 -17.67
C ASN A 40 -14.48 13.37 -18.04
N ILE A 41 -13.98 13.54 -19.27
CA ILE A 41 -12.69 12.98 -19.68
C ILE A 41 -11.93 14.04 -20.47
N THR A 42 -10.70 14.31 -20.05
CA THR A 42 -9.82 15.33 -20.65
C THR A 42 -8.38 14.84 -20.70
N LEU A 43 -7.53 15.56 -21.42
CA LEU A 43 -6.09 15.53 -21.13
C LEU A 43 -5.75 16.60 -20.07
N GLN A 44 -4.71 16.33 -19.28
CA GLN A 44 -4.31 17.18 -18.16
C GLN A 44 -3.71 18.51 -18.64
N ASN A 45 -2.77 18.46 -19.58
CA ASN A 45 -2.06 19.64 -20.07
C ASN A 45 -2.58 20.07 -21.43
N CYS A 46 -2.78 19.12 -22.34
CA CYS A 46 -3.39 19.39 -23.63
C CYS A 46 -4.89 19.61 -23.45
N GLY A 47 -5.44 20.60 -24.13
CA GLY A 47 -6.89 20.75 -24.22
C GLY A 47 -7.52 19.59 -25.00
N THR A 48 -8.85 19.52 -24.94
CA THR A 48 -9.64 18.63 -25.80
C THR A 48 -10.39 19.50 -26.81
N VAL A 49 -10.22 19.23 -28.13
CA VAL A 49 -10.94 19.94 -29.19
C VAL A 49 -12.41 19.52 -29.20
N SER A 50 -12.68 18.23 -29.06
CA SER A 50 -14.04 17.69 -28.92
C SER A 50 -14.06 16.36 -28.15
N SER A 51 -15.18 16.10 -27.49
CA SER A 51 -15.49 14.86 -26.77
C SER A 51 -16.92 14.43 -27.10
N THR A 52 -17.15 13.13 -27.16
CA THR A 52 -18.47 12.53 -27.45
C THR A 52 -19.00 11.70 -26.27
N LEU A 53 -18.56 12.01 -25.06
CA LEU A 53 -18.89 11.28 -23.84
C LEU A 53 -20.40 11.00 -23.72
N LYS A 54 -20.73 9.72 -23.63
CA LYS A 54 -22.05 9.19 -23.31
C LYS A 54 -21.94 8.28 -22.11
N VAL A 55 -22.84 8.46 -21.15
CA VAL A 55 -22.86 7.72 -19.89
C VAL A 55 -24.27 7.17 -19.69
N ASN A 56 -24.37 5.87 -19.45
CA ASN A 56 -25.62 5.17 -19.23
C ASN A 56 -25.96 5.12 -17.74
N ALA A 57 -27.21 4.79 -17.42
CA ALA A 57 -27.71 4.76 -16.04
C ALA A 57 -27.06 3.65 -15.18
N ASP A 58 -26.53 2.60 -15.81
CA ASP A 58 -25.82 1.50 -15.16
C ASP A 58 -24.32 1.80 -14.91
N GLY A 59 -23.86 3.00 -15.23
CA GLY A 59 -22.47 3.43 -15.08
C GLY A 59 -21.56 3.07 -16.26
N THR A 60 -22.06 2.37 -17.28
CA THR A 60 -21.30 2.15 -18.52
C THR A 60 -21.16 3.46 -19.30
N PHE A 61 -20.04 3.63 -19.99
CA PHE A 61 -19.77 4.85 -20.76
C PHE A 61 -18.94 4.58 -22.01
N SER A 62 -18.99 5.54 -22.94
CA SER A 62 -18.13 5.59 -24.11
C SER A 62 -17.83 7.04 -24.49
N SER A 63 -16.65 7.28 -25.06
CA SER A 63 -16.22 8.58 -25.54
C SER A 63 -15.18 8.42 -26.65
N VAL A 64 -15.27 9.28 -27.65
CA VAL A 64 -14.17 9.57 -28.57
C VAL A 64 -13.67 10.98 -28.26
N LEU A 65 -12.41 11.07 -27.85
CA LEU A 65 -11.70 12.31 -27.63
C LEU A 65 -10.87 12.66 -28.87
N ASN A 66 -10.93 13.92 -29.27
CA ASN A 66 -10.01 14.52 -30.22
C ASN A 66 -9.17 15.55 -29.47
N PRO A 67 -7.97 15.19 -29.01
CA PRO A 67 -7.10 16.10 -28.26
C PRO A 67 -6.58 17.23 -29.15
N SER A 68 -6.26 18.36 -28.53
CA SER A 68 -5.45 19.40 -29.17
C SER A 68 -4.05 18.88 -29.50
N GLU A 69 -3.29 19.66 -30.28
CA GLU A 69 -1.89 19.35 -30.55
C GLU A 69 -1.10 19.15 -29.24
N PRO A 70 -0.20 18.16 -29.18
CA PRO A 70 0.58 17.86 -27.98
C PRO A 70 1.37 19.07 -27.46
N THR A 71 1.42 19.21 -26.14
CA THR A 71 2.31 20.14 -25.45
C THR A 71 3.36 19.35 -24.68
N GLY A 72 4.64 19.41 -25.09
CA GLY A 72 5.72 18.66 -24.46
C GLY A 72 5.87 17.23 -24.98
N SER A 73 6.54 16.37 -24.20
CA SER A 73 6.84 14.97 -24.55
C SER A 73 5.88 13.94 -23.92
N SER A 74 5.03 14.37 -22.98
CA SER A 74 4.05 13.52 -22.32
C SER A 74 2.86 14.32 -21.80
N ASP A 75 1.77 13.62 -21.50
CA ASP A 75 0.57 14.15 -20.86
C ASP A 75 -0.15 13.04 -20.09
N ARG A 76 -1.33 13.31 -19.55
CA ARG A 76 -2.16 12.30 -18.88
C ARG A 76 -3.61 12.41 -19.34
N ILE A 77 -4.24 11.27 -19.61
CA ILE A 77 -5.69 11.16 -19.73
C ILE A 77 -6.26 11.18 -18.32
N VAL A 78 -7.18 12.11 -18.05
CA VAL A 78 -7.85 12.25 -16.76
C VAL A 78 -9.33 11.95 -16.92
N ILE A 79 -9.80 10.92 -16.21
CA ILE A 79 -11.22 10.57 -16.09
C ILE A 79 -11.70 11.08 -14.73
N THR A 80 -12.69 11.97 -14.73
CA THR A 80 -13.31 12.49 -13.50
C THR A 80 -14.64 11.78 -13.28
N LEU A 81 -14.81 11.19 -12.09
CA LEU A 81 -16.04 10.52 -11.67
C LEU A 81 -17.00 11.48 -10.98
N LYS A 82 -18.24 11.03 -10.73
CA LYS A 82 -19.30 11.83 -10.11
C LYS A 82 -18.97 12.27 -8.68
N SER A 83 -18.22 11.45 -7.94
CA SER A 83 -17.70 11.76 -6.61
C SER A 83 -16.64 12.86 -6.60
N GLY A 84 -16.08 13.20 -7.78
CA GLY A 84 -14.90 14.05 -7.92
C GLY A 84 -13.58 13.28 -7.90
N ALA A 85 -13.61 11.94 -7.72
CA ALA A 85 -12.46 11.08 -7.93
C ALA A 85 -11.85 11.28 -9.33
N ARG A 86 -10.52 11.26 -9.43
CA ARG A 86 -9.78 11.47 -10.67
C ARG A 86 -8.85 10.30 -10.93
N LEU A 87 -9.09 9.59 -12.03
CA LEU A 87 -8.26 8.51 -12.52
C LEU A 87 -7.36 9.07 -13.62
N SER A 88 -6.07 8.71 -13.62
CA SER A 88 -5.11 9.38 -14.48
C SER A 88 -4.11 8.42 -15.10
N TYR A 89 -4.03 8.38 -16.43
CA TYR A 89 -3.17 7.45 -17.18
C TYR A 89 -2.17 8.21 -18.06
N PRO A 90 -0.87 7.93 -17.96
CA PRO A 90 0.15 8.63 -18.74
C PRO A 90 0.02 8.30 -20.23
N ILE A 91 0.31 9.30 -21.05
CA ILE A 91 0.51 9.15 -22.49
C ILE A 91 1.81 9.85 -22.87
N MET A 92 2.54 9.27 -23.82
CA MET A 92 3.77 9.84 -24.36
C MET A 92 3.59 10.22 -25.83
N TYR A 93 4.47 11.11 -26.28
CA TYR A 93 4.49 11.63 -27.64
C TYR A 93 5.80 11.29 -28.34
N ASP A 94 5.68 10.69 -29.53
CA ASP A 94 6.73 10.65 -30.55
C ASP A 94 6.21 11.36 -31.80
N ASP A 95 6.05 10.63 -32.92
CA ASP A 95 5.24 11.06 -34.07
C ASP A 95 3.73 10.78 -33.87
N ASN A 96 3.37 10.01 -32.84
CA ASN A 96 2.01 9.63 -32.43
C ASN A 96 1.85 9.68 -30.91
N ARG A 97 0.64 9.42 -30.42
CA ARG A 97 0.34 9.21 -29.00
C ARG A 97 0.44 7.73 -28.67
N TYR A 98 0.97 7.38 -27.49
CA TYR A 98 1.07 5.99 -27.04
C TYR A 98 1.09 5.88 -25.51
N PHE A 99 0.80 4.68 -24.99
CA PHE A 99 1.04 4.35 -23.59
C PHE A 99 2.49 3.94 -23.37
N PRO A 100 3.18 4.48 -22.35
CA PRO A 100 4.55 4.10 -22.09
C PRO A 100 4.62 2.62 -21.68
N ASP A 101 5.70 1.92 -22.01
CA ASP A 101 5.90 0.52 -21.63
C ASP A 101 7.36 0.30 -21.21
N ASN A 102 7.61 0.42 -19.91
CA ASN A 102 8.92 0.21 -19.27
C ASN A 102 9.24 -1.28 -19.04
N LYS A 103 8.40 -2.21 -19.53
CA LYS A 103 8.55 -3.67 -19.34
C LYS A 103 8.47 -4.14 -17.88
N LEU A 104 8.15 -3.27 -16.93
CA LEU A 104 8.04 -3.65 -15.53
C LEU A 104 6.82 -4.53 -15.25
N SER A 105 5.82 -4.56 -16.14
CA SER A 105 4.68 -5.49 -16.03
C SER A 105 5.13 -6.96 -15.91
N VAL A 106 6.14 -7.37 -16.69
CA VAL A 106 6.71 -8.73 -16.64
C VAL A 106 7.54 -8.94 -15.38
N GLN A 107 8.35 -7.96 -15.01
CA GLN A 107 9.15 -8.01 -13.78
C GLN A 107 8.25 -8.17 -12.55
N ASN A 108 7.21 -7.34 -12.43
CA ASN A 108 6.29 -7.31 -11.30
C ASN A 108 5.61 -8.67 -11.10
N LEU A 109 5.13 -9.29 -12.19
CA LEU A 109 4.55 -10.63 -12.14
C LEU A 109 5.58 -11.69 -11.71
N SER A 110 6.81 -11.62 -12.22
CA SER A 110 7.87 -12.59 -11.87
C SER A 110 8.26 -12.56 -10.39
N VAL A 111 8.04 -11.43 -9.69
CA VAL A 111 8.27 -11.30 -8.24
C VAL A 111 7.23 -12.09 -7.46
N LEU A 112 5.97 -12.10 -7.90
CA LEU A 112 4.91 -12.86 -7.24
C LEU A 112 5.14 -14.38 -7.35
N GLU A 113 5.72 -14.86 -8.46
CA GLU A 113 6.09 -16.27 -8.65
C GLU A 113 7.20 -16.73 -7.68
N LYS A 114 7.97 -15.78 -7.14
CA LYS A 114 9.12 -16.02 -6.24
C LYS A 114 8.80 -15.60 -4.80
N THR A 115 7.54 -15.67 -4.41
CA THR A 115 7.09 -15.32 -3.06
C THR A 115 7.89 -16.07 -1.99
N VAL A 116 8.36 -15.34 -0.97
CA VAL A 116 9.10 -15.90 0.15
C VAL A 116 8.33 -15.77 1.46
N PRO A 117 8.32 -16.79 2.34
CA PRO A 117 7.78 -16.64 3.68
C PRO A 117 8.72 -15.79 4.56
N THR A 118 8.14 -14.98 5.45
CA THR A 118 8.89 -14.32 6.54
C THR A 118 8.89 -15.16 7.81
N SER A 119 9.55 -14.71 8.89
CA SER A 119 9.63 -15.47 10.15
C SER A 119 8.38 -15.29 11.03
N ALA A 120 8.09 -16.26 11.90
CA ALA A 120 7.00 -16.17 12.87
C ALA A 120 7.12 -14.95 13.81
N LYS A 121 8.36 -14.57 14.14
CA LYS A 121 8.65 -13.33 14.90
C LYS A 121 8.20 -12.09 14.13
N SER A 122 8.48 -12.02 12.83
CA SER A 122 8.05 -10.91 11.97
C SER A 122 6.54 -10.84 11.89
N TRP A 123 5.84 -11.97 11.70
CA TRP A 123 4.37 -12.02 11.72
C TRP A 123 3.81 -11.45 13.02
N ALA A 124 4.33 -11.89 14.18
CA ALA A 124 3.87 -11.43 15.49
C ALA A 124 4.12 -9.92 15.68
N GLY A 125 5.26 -9.40 15.22
CA GLY A 125 5.57 -7.98 15.28
C GLY A 125 4.59 -7.11 14.48
N TYR A 126 4.17 -7.58 13.31
CA TYR A 126 3.12 -6.90 12.56
C TYR A 126 1.75 -6.96 13.23
N VAL A 127 1.46 -7.94 14.09
CA VAL A 127 0.21 -7.99 14.84
C VAL A 127 0.23 -6.96 15.98
N THR A 128 1.30 -6.94 16.77
CA THR A 128 1.39 -6.12 18.00
C THR A 128 2.84 -5.83 18.37
N ASP A 129 3.10 -4.62 18.84
CA ASP A 129 4.40 -4.15 19.35
C ASP A 129 4.77 -4.73 20.73
N GLU A 130 3.81 -5.28 21.47
CA GLU A 130 4.02 -5.90 22.77
C GLU A 130 4.63 -7.31 22.67
N LEU A 131 4.42 -8.00 21.54
CA LEU A 131 4.91 -9.37 21.28
C LEU A 131 4.58 -10.38 22.39
N THR A 132 3.40 -10.28 23.00
CA THR A 132 2.88 -11.27 23.97
C THR A 132 1.81 -12.16 23.34
N GLU A 133 1.69 -13.41 23.80
CA GLU A 133 0.68 -14.35 23.26
C GLU A 133 -0.74 -13.81 23.40
N ASP A 134 -1.08 -13.21 24.55
CA ASP A 134 -2.39 -12.62 24.80
C ASP A 134 -2.68 -11.44 23.87
N SER A 135 -1.73 -10.51 23.68
CA SER A 135 -1.94 -9.35 22.80
C SER A 135 -2.04 -9.76 21.33
N VAL A 136 -1.28 -10.77 20.90
CA VAL A 136 -1.38 -11.35 19.56
C VAL A 136 -2.76 -11.97 19.36
N LYS A 137 -3.19 -12.84 20.28
CA LYS A 137 -4.49 -13.51 20.20
C LYS A 137 -5.64 -12.52 20.18
N GLN A 138 -5.67 -11.57 21.10
CA GLN A 138 -6.72 -10.55 21.17
C GLN A 138 -6.81 -9.73 19.88
N THR A 139 -5.67 -9.33 19.33
CA THR A 139 -5.64 -8.55 18.08
C THR A 139 -6.14 -9.39 16.90
N LEU A 140 -5.74 -10.65 16.80
CA LEU A 140 -6.20 -11.54 15.72
C LEU A 140 -7.68 -11.90 15.82
N ASP A 141 -8.23 -12.03 17.03
CA ASP A 141 -9.68 -12.18 17.24
C ASP A 141 -10.44 -10.94 16.75
N GLU A 142 -9.91 -9.73 16.99
CA GLU A 142 -10.48 -8.47 16.48
C GLU A 142 -10.40 -8.40 14.94
N VAL A 143 -9.26 -8.80 14.35
CA VAL A 143 -9.09 -8.89 12.89
C VAL A 143 -10.09 -9.87 12.29
N ALA A 144 -10.25 -11.06 12.86
CA ALA A 144 -11.19 -12.06 12.37
C ALA A 144 -12.63 -11.55 12.43
N TYR A 145 -13.03 -10.95 13.56
CA TYR A 145 -14.36 -10.35 13.71
C TYR A 145 -14.61 -9.25 12.68
N LEU A 146 -13.64 -8.35 12.48
CA LEU A 146 -13.75 -7.27 11.50
C LEU A 146 -13.82 -7.81 10.07
N ALA A 147 -13.02 -8.83 9.74
CA ALA A 147 -13.03 -9.45 8.43
C ALA A 147 -14.39 -10.10 8.13
N ASP A 148 -14.98 -10.82 9.10
CA ASP A 148 -16.33 -11.39 9.00
C ASP A 148 -17.39 -10.30 8.85
N TYR A 149 -17.26 -9.19 9.58
CA TYR A 149 -18.17 -8.05 9.47
C TYR A 149 -18.12 -7.41 8.08
N ILE A 150 -16.93 -7.21 7.51
CA ILE A 150 -16.75 -6.61 6.17
C ILE A 150 -17.26 -7.57 5.08
N ALA A 151 -16.91 -8.85 5.17
CA ALA A 151 -17.30 -9.85 4.18
C ALA A 151 -18.81 -10.14 4.24
N GLY A 152 -19.40 -10.13 5.44
CA GLY A 152 -20.82 -10.42 5.65
C GLY A 152 -21.26 -11.72 4.95
N ASP A 153 -22.29 -11.61 4.11
CA ASP A 153 -22.82 -12.75 3.36
C ASP A 153 -22.12 -13.02 2.01
N ILE A 154 -21.12 -12.22 1.63
CA ILE A 154 -20.40 -12.36 0.36
C ILE A 154 -19.75 -13.75 0.32
N LYS A 155 -20.07 -14.55 -0.70
CA LYS A 155 -19.50 -15.90 -0.90
C LYS A 155 -18.33 -15.90 -1.86
N ASP A 156 -18.37 -15.00 -2.82
CA ASP A 156 -17.35 -14.84 -3.85
C ASP A 156 -16.09 -14.19 -3.28
N ASN A 157 -14.94 -14.87 -3.44
CA ASN A 157 -13.68 -14.40 -2.84
C ASN A 157 -13.15 -13.12 -3.50
N TYR A 158 -13.42 -12.90 -4.79
CA TYR A 158 -13.06 -11.65 -5.46
C TYR A 158 -13.83 -10.47 -4.85
N LYS A 159 -15.14 -10.62 -4.62
CA LYS A 159 -15.98 -9.60 -3.97
C LYS A 159 -15.66 -9.40 -2.49
N LYS A 160 -15.22 -10.44 -1.78
CA LYS A 160 -14.66 -10.26 -0.42
C LYS A 160 -13.39 -9.43 -0.44
N LEU A 161 -12.47 -9.73 -1.36
CA LEU A 161 -11.23 -8.99 -1.53
C LEU A 161 -11.51 -7.51 -1.86
N GLU A 162 -12.45 -7.24 -2.77
CA GLU A 162 -12.90 -5.88 -3.11
C GLU A 162 -13.45 -5.15 -1.88
N ALA A 163 -14.35 -5.79 -1.12
CA ALA A 163 -14.94 -5.20 0.07
C ALA A 163 -13.89 -4.88 1.15
N ILE A 164 -12.93 -5.79 1.38
CA ILE A 164 -11.84 -5.58 2.33
C ILE A 164 -10.92 -4.45 1.87
N SER A 165 -10.51 -4.43 0.59
CA SER A 165 -9.67 -3.36 0.03
C SER A 165 -10.34 -2.01 0.20
N LYS A 166 -11.62 -1.92 -0.20
CA LYS A 166 -12.42 -0.71 -0.08
C LYS A 166 -12.54 -0.26 1.37
N TRP A 167 -12.82 -1.18 2.29
CA TRP A 167 -12.93 -0.84 3.71
C TRP A 167 -11.60 -0.26 4.25
N VAL A 168 -10.46 -0.86 3.91
CA VAL A 168 -9.15 -0.35 4.34
C VAL A 168 -8.92 1.06 3.80
N SER A 169 -9.12 1.30 2.50
CA SER A 169 -8.95 2.62 1.88
C SER A 169 -9.90 3.68 2.45
N ASP A 170 -11.12 3.29 2.83
CA ASP A 170 -12.15 4.18 3.36
C ASP A 170 -12.05 4.46 4.86
N ASN A 171 -11.22 3.72 5.62
CA ASN A 171 -11.20 3.82 7.08
C ASN A 171 -9.81 4.09 7.68
N ILE A 172 -8.73 3.91 6.93
CA ILE A 172 -7.37 4.14 7.41
C ILE A 172 -6.82 5.41 6.75
N TYR A 173 -6.09 6.21 7.53
CA TYR A 173 -5.45 7.46 7.12
C TYR A 173 -3.96 7.26 6.93
N TYR A 174 -3.40 7.79 5.85
CA TYR A 174 -1.97 7.72 5.61
C TYR A 174 -1.23 8.74 6.49
N ASP A 175 -0.38 8.25 7.39
CA ASP A 175 0.33 9.03 8.39
C ASP A 175 1.57 9.70 7.80
N ARG A 176 1.40 10.94 7.32
CA ARG A 176 2.50 11.74 6.78
C ARG A 176 3.47 12.18 7.87
N ASP A 177 2.97 12.45 9.08
CA ASP A 177 3.80 12.90 10.19
C ASP A 177 4.81 11.81 10.57
N ALA A 178 4.37 10.55 10.66
CA ALA A 178 5.26 9.40 10.87
C ALA A 178 6.22 9.19 9.69
N ARG A 179 5.72 9.30 8.45
CA ARG A 179 6.55 9.17 7.24
C ARG A 179 7.72 10.15 7.23
N GLU A 180 7.50 11.38 7.67
CA GLU A 180 8.48 12.48 7.60
C GLU A 180 9.41 12.54 8.81
N SER A 181 9.00 11.97 9.94
CA SER A 181 9.80 11.95 11.17
C SER A 181 10.53 10.62 11.37
N SER A 182 9.78 9.55 11.67
CA SER A 182 10.28 8.19 11.81
C SER A 182 9.10 7.22 11.87
N VAL A 183 9.23 6.11 11.15
CA VAL A 183 8.27 5.00 11.21
C VAL A 183 8.79 3.97 12.22
N THR A 184 8.04 3.72 13.29
CA THR A 184 8.39 2.68 14.28
C THR A 184 7.46 1.48 14.17
N GLN A 185 7.77 0.42 14.92
CA GLN A 185 6.93 -0.77 15.01
C GLN A 185 5.51 -0.44 15.53
N SER A 186 5.41 0.55 16.41
CA SER A 186 4.13 0.98 16.99
C SER A 186 3.19 1.53 15.93
N GLU A 187 3.69 2.35 14.98
CA GLU A 187 2.85 2.94 13.93
C GLU A 187 2.39 1.92 12.88
N ILE A 188 3.08 0.78 12.73
CA ILE A 188 2.79 -0.21 11.67
C ILE A 188 2.10 -1.48 12.18
N CYS A 189 2.06 -1.74 13.49
CA CYS A 189 1.42 -2.94 14.02
C CYS A 189 -0.11 -2.85 13.99
N ILE A 190 -0.76 -3.93 13.58
CA ILE A 190 -2.21 -4.00 13.29
C ILE A 190 -3.04 -3.53 14.49
N LYS A 191 -2.67 -3.92 15.71
CA LYS A 191 -3.32 -3.46 16.96
C LYS A 191 -3.47 -1.94 17.00
N ASN A 192 -2.38 -1.22 16.73
CA ASN A 192 -2.38 0.25 16.79
C ASN A 192 -3.03 0.85 15.55
N VAL A 193 -2.87 0.25 14.36
CA VAL A 193 -3.60 0.70 13.15
C VAL A 193 -5.12 0.64 13.35
N LEU A 194 -5.65 -0.44 13.95
CA LEU A 194 -7.06 -0.58 14.24
C LEU A 194 -7.55 0.45 15.27
N LYS A 195 -6.73 0.74 16.27
CA LYS A 195 -7.04 1.71 17.33
C LYS A 195 -6.97 3.16 16.86
N GLU A 196 -5.91 3.53 16.15
CA GLU A 196 -5.59 4.91 15.78
C GLU A 196 -6.15 5.32 14.42
N ARG A 197 -6.52 4.34 13.59
CA ARG A 197 -7.01 4.54 12.21
C ARG A 197 -6.02 5.28 11.31
N LYS A 198 -4.73 5.19 11.61
CA LYS A 198 -3.65 5.77 10.78
C LYS A 198 -2.41 4.90 10.79
N THR A 199 -1.66 4.92 9.70
CA THR A 199 -0.37 4.23 9.53
C THR A 199 0.28 4.63 8.20
N VAL A 200 1.47 4.08 7.90
CA VAL A 200 2.13 4.20 6.59
C VAL A 200 1.92 2.93 5.75
N CYS A 201 2.48 2.88 4.52
CA CYS A 201 2.24 1.81 3.55
C CYS A 201 2.39 0.38 4.09
N VAL A 202 3.39 0.15 4.96
CA VAL A 202 3.62 -1.16 5.60
C VAL A 202 2.44 -1.59 6.48
N GLY A 203 1.90 -0.71 7.32
CA GLY A 203 0.78 -1.03 8.19
C GLY A 203 -0.54 -1.18 7.44
N TYR A 204 -0.74 -0.41 6.36
CA TYR A 204 -1.87 -0.60 5.43
C TYR A 204 -1.86 -2.01 4.85
N SER A 205 -0.73 -2.39 4.26
CA SER A 205 -0.54 -3.68 3.61
C SER A 205 -0.62 -4.82 4.62
N ALA A 206 -0.14 -4.63 5.85
CA ALA A 206 -0.26 -5.64 6.90
C ALA A 206 -1.72 -5.85 7.35
N LEU A 207 -2.47 -4.77 7.59
CA LEU A 207 -3.89 -4.86 7.97
C LEU A 207 -4.72 -5.51 6.86
N PHE A 208 -4.56 -5.07 5.61
CA PHE A 208 -5.26 -5.65 4.46
C PHE A 208 -4.97 -7.15 4.33
N SER A 209 -3.70 -7.53 4.39
CA SER A 209 -3.26 -8.93 4.27
C SER A 209 -3.81 -9.81 5.40
N ALA A 210 -3.84 -9.31 6.64
CA ALA A 210 -4.39 -10.02 7.79
C ALA A 210 -5.92 -10.20 7.71
N LEU A 211 -6.66 -9.17 7.28
CA LEU A 211 -8.11 -9.26 7.04
C LEU A 211 -8.43 -10.28 5.94
N CYS A 212 -7.64 -10.31 4.87
CA CYS A 212 -7.79 -11.27 3.79
C CYS A 212 -7.47 -12.71 4.26
N GLU A 213 -6.39 -12.89 5.03
CA GLU A 213 -6.02 -14.20 5.58
C GLU A 213 -7.13 -14.74 6.49
N ALA A 214 -7.77 -13.88 7.29
CA ALA A 214 -8.92 -14.25 8.12
C ALA A 214 -10.11 -14.79 7.30
N GLN A 215 -10.26 -14.33 6.05
CA GLN A 215 -11.27 -14.83 5.11
C GLN A 215 -10.79 -16.01 4.25
N GLY A 216 -9.60 -16.55 4.51
CA GLY A 216 -9.00 -17.65 3.76
C GLY A 216 -8.46 -17.25 2.39
N ILE A 217 -8.25 -15.95 2.15
CA ILE A 217 -7.72 -15.44 0.88
C ILE A 217 -6.19 -15.39 0.96
N TYR A 218 -5.53 -15.99 -0.03
CA TYR A 218 -4.07 -15.98 -0.10
C TYR A 218 -3.57 -14.63 -0.60
N VAL A 219 -2.88 -13.89 0.27
CA VAL A 219 -2.30 -12.56 -0.01
C VAL A 219 -0.81 -12.55 0.29
N VAL A 220 -0.08 -11.81 -0.55
CA VAL A 220 1.34 -11.47 -0.36
C VAL A 220 1.52 -9.97 -0.27
N ASN A 221 2.46 -9.55 0.56
CA ASN A 221 2.86 -8.16 0.75
C ASN A 221 4.03 -7.87 -0.19
N VAL A 222 3.90 -6.86 -1.04
CA VAL A 222 4.85 -6.56 -2.12
C VAL A 222 5.58 -5.28 -1.79
N LYS A 223 6.90 -5.36 -1.75
CA LYS A 223 7.81 -4.23 -1.53
C LYS A 223 8.46 -3.84 -2.84
N GLY A 224 8.61 -2.54 -3.05
CA GLY A 224 9.23 -2.03 -4.24
C GLY A 224 9.30 -0.52 -4.30
N THR A 225 9.53 -0.03 -5.50
CA THR A 225 9.65 1.38 -5.83
C THR A 225 8.35 1.85 -6.47
N VAL A 226 7.92 3.04 -6.09
CA VAL A 226 6.91 3.81 -6.82
C VAL A 226 7.38 5.20 -7.20
N THR A 227 6.73 5.82 -8.18
CA THR A 227 6.99 7.22 -8.54
C THR A 227 6.74 8.14 -7.36
N SER A 228 7.61 9.15 -7.20
CA SER A 228 7.53 10.14 -6.13
C SER A 228 8.15 11.47 -6.58
N ASP A 229 8.30 12.41 -5.64
CA ASP A 229 9.03 13.66 -5.92
C ASP A 229 10.49 13.41 -6.30
N THR A 230 11.08 12.31 -5.82
CA THR A 230 12.49 11.94 -6.05
C THR A 230 12.70 10.78 -7.02
N VAL A 231 11.66 9.99 -7.32
CA VAL A 231 11.72 8.86 -8.27
C VAL A 231 10.81 9.16 -9.46
N LYS A 232 11.40 9.33 -10.64
CA LYS A 232 10.63 9.55 -11.88
C LYS A 232 10.36 8.23 -12.59
N TYR A 233 9.50 8.28 -13.61
CA TYR A 233 9.12 7.12 -14.41
C TYR A 233 10.33 6.34 -14.95
N ASP A 234 11.34 7.05 -15.45
CA ASP A 234 12.55 6.46 -16.01
C ASP A 234 13.46 5.81 -14.94
N ASP A 235 13.30 6.18 -13.67
CA ASP A 235 14.10 5.69 -12.55
C ASP A 235 13.43 4.50 -11.81
N LEU A 236 12.20 4.14 -12.18
CA LEU A 236 11.40 3.13 -11.46
C LEU A 236 12.10 1.77 -11.30
N ALA A 237 12.81 1.33 -12.34
CA ALA A 237 13.47 0.03 -12.34
C ALA A 237 14.54 -0.07 -11.24
N ASP A 238 15.32 1.00 -11.05
CA ASP A 238 16.50 1.05 -10.18
C ASP A 238 16.28 1.90 -8.91
N GLY A 239 15.06 2.35 -8.66
CA GLY A 239 14.73 3.20 -7.52
C GLY A 239 14.81 2.48 -6.17
N PRO A 240 14.78 3.25 -5.07
CA PRO A 240 14.80 2.69 -3.72
C PRO A 240 13.44 2.11 -3.34
N VAL A 241 13.45 1.09 -2.48
CA VAL A 241 12.21 0.61 -1.83
C VAL A 241 11.62 1.75 -1.01
N ASN A 242 10.51 2.31 -1.50
CA ASN A 242 9.83 3.45 -0.88
C ASN A 242 8.33 3.18 -0.64
N HIS A 243 7.84 1.99 -1.01
CA HIS A 243 6.43 1.63 -0.89
C HIS A 243 6.19 0.14 -0.64
N GLU A 244 5.03 -0.16 -0.07
CA GLU A 244 4.53 -1.52 0.15
C GLU A 244 3.03 -1.58 -0.15
N TRP A 245 2.62 -2.55 -0.98
CA TRP A 245 1.24 -2.84 -1.37
C TRP A 245 0.99 -4.36 -1.31
N CYS A 246 -0.09 -4.85 -1.91
CA CYS A 246 -0.45 -6.27 -1.85
C CYS A 246 -0.82 -6.87 -3.21
N ALA A 247 -0.76 -8.20 -3.28
CA ALA A 247 -1.38 -8.99 -4.34
C ALA A 247 -2.07 -10.21 -3.74
N ALA A 248 -3.25 -10.55 -4.26
CA ALA A 248 -4.06 -11.69 -3.82
C ALA A 248 -4.21 -12.72 -4.93
N MET A 249 -4.19 -14.01 -4.58
CA MET A 249 -4.49 -15.09 -5.53
C MET A 249 -5.98 -15.42 -5.47
N ILE A 250 -6.68 -15.22 -6.58
CA ILE A 250 -8.11 -15.55 -6.76
C ILE A 250 -8.24 -16.33 -8.05
N ASP A 251 -8.79 -17.55 -7.97
CA ASP A 251 -9.04 -18.42 -9.13
C ASP A 251 -7.85 -18.52 -10.10
N ASP A 252 -6.66 -18.80 -9.55
CA ASP A 252 -5.38 -18.90 -10.27
C ASP A 252 -4.90 -17.61 -10.97
N LYS A 253 -5.51 -16.46 -10.64
CA LYS A 253 -5.10 -15.13 -11.09
C LYS A 253 -4.60 -14.29 -9.92
N TRP A 254 -3.49 -13.59 -10.14
CA TRP A 254 -3.04 -12.52 -9.25
C TRP A 254 -3.86 -11.25 -9.46
N ILE A 255 -4.42 -10.75 -8.35
CA ILE A 255 -5.15 -9.48 -8.26
C ILE A 255 -4.25 -8.49 -7.52
N TRP A 256 -3.81 -7.44 -8.20
CA TRP A 256 -3.03 -6.36 -7.60
C TRP A 256 -3.93 -5.43 -6.79
N VAL A 257 -3.48 -5.04 -5.59
CA VAL A 257 -4.23 -4.17 -4.68
C VAL A 257 -3.29 -3.18 -4.00
N ASP A 258 -3.54 -1.88 -4.17
CA ASP A 258 -2.93 -0.82 -3.37
C ASP A 258 -3.98 0.04 -2.66
N CYS A 259 -4.28 -0.31 -1.41
CA CYS A 259 -5.23 0.43 -0.60
C CYS A 259 -4.77 1.85 -0.24
N VAL A 260 -3.46 2.12 -0.25
CA VAL A 260 -2.91 3.45 0.08
C VAL A 260 -3.21 4.42 -1.06
N TRP A 261 -2.97 3.99 -2.29
CA TRP A 261 -3.16 4.82 -3.49
C TRP A 261 -4.62 4.93 -3.91
N ASP A 262 -5.48 4.03 -3.45
CA ASP A 262 -6.94 4.20 -3.51
C ASP A 262 -7.51 5.12 -2.43
N SER A 263 -6.70 5.54 -1.44
CA SER A 263 -7.13 6.39 -0.33
C SER A 263 -6.68 7.86 -0.44
N ASN A 264 -7.67 8.75 -0.32
CA ASN A 264 -7.52 10.19 -0.12
C ASN A 264 -7.66 10.61 1.35
N LEU A 265 -7.47 9.68 2.29
CA LEU A 265 -7.41 9.93 3.73
C LEU A 265 -5.96 10.14 4.18
N LYS A 266 -5.67 11.26 4.83
CA LYS A 266 -4.32 11.66 5.28
C LYS A 266 -4.35 12.12 6.74
N PHE A 267 -3.39 11.65 7.53
CA PHE A 267 -3.08 12.24 8.83
C PHE A 267 -1.82 13.08 8.65
N GLU A 268 -1.94 14.39 8.89
CA GLU A 268 -0.81 15.32 8.77
C GLU A 268 -1.01 16.54 9.67
N ASN A 269 0.08 17.09 10.17
CA ASN A 269 0.06 18.20 11.12
C ASN A 269 -0.86 17.91 12.32
N ASN A 270 -0.86 16.66 12.80
CA ASN A 270 -1.75 16.12 13.83
C ASN A 270 -3.27 16.19 13.54
N GLU A 271 -3.67 16.26 12.26
CA GLU A 271 -5.07 16.34 11.85
C GLU A 271 -5.45 15.23 10.87
N PHE A 272 -6.65 14.67 11.05
CA PHE A 272 -7.29 13.77 10.11
C PHE A 272 -7.96 14.58 8.99
N LYS A 273 -7.57 14.32 7.74
CA LYS A 273 -8.06 15.03 6.55
C LYS A 273 -8.49 14.06 5.47
N SER A 274 -9.62 14.36 4.83
CA SER A 274 -10.01 13.80 3.54
C SER A 274 -9.75 14.86 2.47
N ILE A 275 -8.86 14.57 1.52
CA ILE A 275 -8.46 15.52 0.48
C ILE A 275 -9.18 15.30 -0.86
N GLY A 276 -10.12 14.35 -0.90
CA GLY A 276 -10.88 13.99 -2.10
C GLY A 276 -11.65 12.69 -1.90
N ALA A 277 -12.41 12.30 -2.93
CA ALA A 277 -13.07 11.00 -2.97
C ALA A 277 -12.05 9.88 -3.19
N ASN A 278 -12.17 8.78 -2.44
CA ASN A 278 -11.37 7.57 -2.65
C ASN A 278 -11.67 6.93 -4.02
N THR A 279 -10.73 6.14 -4.51
CA THR A 279 -10.82 5.45 -5.81
C THR A 279 -10.85 3.94 -5.64
N GLN A 280 -11.00 3.22 -6.76
CA GLN A 280 -10.70 1.79 -6.87
C GLN A 280 -9.77 1.55 -8.07
N MET A 281 -8.94 2.55 -8.38
CA MET A 281 -8.01 2.55 -9.50
C MET A 281 -6.96 1.45 -9.35
N TYR A 282 -6.58 1.16 -8.10
CA TYR A 282 -5.52 0.21 -7.78
C TYR A 282 -6.06 -1.13 -7.29
N PHE A 283 -7.36 -1.39 -7.43
CA PHE A 283 -7.97 -2.70 -7.20
C PHE A 283 -8.15 -3.48 -8.52
N ASP A 284 -7.55 -4.66 -8.62
CA ASP A 284 -7.43 -5.44 -9.87
C ASP A 284 -6.88 -4.60 -11.03
N ILE A 285 -5.95 -3.69 -10.73
CA ILE A 285 -5.25 -2.89 -11.74
C ILE A 285 -4.45 -3.80 -12.67
N SER A 286 -4.50 -3.50 -13.98
CA SER A 286 -3.82 -4.34 -14.96
C SER A 286 -2.30 -4.26 -14.83
N PRO A 287 -1.55 -5.31 -15.20
CA PRO A 287 -0.09 -5.29 -15.09
C PRO A 287 0.58 -4.12 -15.85
N LEU A 288 0.03 -3.72 -17.00
CA LEU A 288 0.54 -2.56 -17.74
C LEU A 288 0.23 -1.25 -17.00
N ALA A 289 -1.01 -1.06 -16.53
CA ALA A 289 -1.38 0.15 -15.80
C ALA A 289 -0.57 0.31 -14.51
N LEU A 290 -0.41 -0.76 -13.74
CA LEU A 290 0.42 -0.78 -12.53
C LEU A 290 1.88 -0.43 -12.83
N SER A 291 2.42 -0.90 -13.95
CA SER A 291 3.82 -0.64 -14.32
C SER A 291 4.12 0.84 -14.60
N PHE A 292 3.10 1.68 -14.77
CA PHE A 292 3.30 3.11 -14.99
C PHE A 292 3.88 3.82 -13.78
N ASP A 293 3.71 3.26 -12.59
CA ASP A 293 4.12 3.91 -11.35
C ASP A 293 4.62 2.94 -10.28
N HIS A 294 4.55 1.62 -10.48
CA HIS A 294 5.05 0.62 -9.55
C HIS A 294 6.07 -0.35 -10.16
N CYS A 295 7.13 -0.61 -9.40
CA CYS A 295 8.17 -1.59 -9.67
C CYS A 295 8.33 -2.52 -8.45
N ALA A 296 7.97 -3.78 -8.57
CA ALA A 296 8.10 -4.76 -7.48
C ALA A 296 9.51 -5.35 -7.42
N TYR A 297 10.01 -5.56 -6.20
CA TYR A 297 11.29 -6.23 -5.94
C TYR A 297 11.16 -7.49 -5.09
N LEU A 298 10.21 -7.50 -4.15
CA LEU A 298 10.03 -8.61 -3.21
C LEU A 298 8.56 -8.84 -2.91
N ALA A 299 8.12 -10.10 -2.93
CA ALA A 299 6.82 -10.52 -2.43
C ALA A 299 7.00 -11.42 -1.20
N GLU A 300 6.41 -11.02 -0.08
CA GLU A 300 6.47 -11.71 1.20
C GLU A 300 5.12 -12.35 1.51
N LYS A 301 5.11 -13.65 1.84
CA LYS A 301 3.96 -14.25 2.50
C LYS A 301 4.12 -14.13 4.02
N ARG A 302 3.14 -13.46 4.63
CA ARG A 302 2.98 -13.34 6.08
C ARG A 302 1.84 -14.26 6.52
N TYR A 303 2.05 -15.06 7.56
CA TYR A 303 1.05 -16.00 8.10
C TYR A 303 0.63 -15.53 9.50
N TYR A 304 -0.25 -14.52 9.54
CA TYR A 304 -0.64 -13.84 10.78
C TYR A 304 -1.32 -14.80 11.77
N PHE A 305 -2.09 -15.77 11.28
CA PHE A 305 -2.79 -16.73 12.14
C PHE A 305 -1.96 -17.97 12.50
N ARG A 306 -0.64 -17.93 12.23
CA ARG A 306 0.34 -18.95 12.66
C ARG A 306 1.43 -18.37 13.57
N THR A 307 1.17 -17.21 14.17
CA THR A 307 2.11 -16.53 15.09
C THR A 307 2.34 -17.30 16.38
N ASP A 308 1.47 -18.25 16.73
CA ASP A 308 1.68 -19.20 17.84
C ASP A 308 2.96 -20.02 17.67
N GLU A 309 3.44 -20.22 16.44
CA GLU A 309 4.74 -20.85 16.16
C GLU A 309 5.93 -20.09 16.79
N TYR A 310 5.85 -18.75 16.88
CA TYR A 310 6.89 -17.94 17.51
C TYR A 310 7.03 -18.25 19.00
N PHE A 311 5.91 -18.35 19.71
CA PHE A 311 5.90 -18.58 21.16
C PHE A 311 6.38 -19.98 21.50
N ARG A 312 5.98 -21.01 20.74
CA ARG A 312 6.48 -22.39 20.94
C ARG A 312 7.99 -22.52 20.75
N GLN A 313 8.58 -21.80 19.78
CA GLN A 313 10.02 -21.83 19.56
C GLN A 313 10.80 -21.11 20.66
N SER A 314 10.23 -20.04 21.23
CA SER A 314 10.83 -19.34 22.37
C SER A 314 10.88 -20.20 23.62
N GLU A 315 9.81 -20.95 23.91
CA GLU A 315 9.75 -21.88 25.06
C GLU A 315 10.75 -23.03 24.93
N ALA A 316 10.88 -23.62 23.73
CA ALA A 316 11.86 -24.68 23.48
C ALA A 316 13.31 -24.20 23.66
N THR A 317 13.60 -22.94 23.30
CA THR A 317 14.93 -22.34 23.47
C THR A 317 15.24 -22.05 24.94
N VAL A 318 14.23 -21.61 25.71
CA VAL A 318 14.35 -21.39 27.17
C VAL A 318 14.52 -22.72 27.92
N GLN A 319 13.80 -23.77 27.52
CA GLN A 319 13.98 -25.11 28.11
C GLN A 319 15.36 -25.69 27.78
N SER A 320 15.84 -25.54 26.53
CA SER A 320 17.19 -25.96 26.13
C SER A 320 18.30 -25.24 26.88
N THR A 321 18.13 -23.95 27.22
CA THR A 321 19.12 -23.19 27.98
C THR A 321 19.07 -23.47 29.49
N ALA A 322 17.88 -23.79 30.02
CA ALA A 322 17.72 -24.24 31.41
C ALA A 322 18.33 -25.64 31.67
N GLU A 323 18.35 -26.52 30.67
CA GLU A 323 18.96 -27.86 30.78
C GLU A 323 20.50 -27.85 30.66
N THR A 324 21.12 -26.76 30.21
CA THR A 324 22.59 -26.59 30.20
C THR A 324 23.11 -25.91 31.47
N THR A 325 22.85 -26.50 32.64
CA THR A 325 23.67 -26.26 33.85
C THR A 325 24.48 -27.53 34.11
N PRO A 326 25.83 -27.52 34.06
CA PRO A 326 26.60 -28.75 34.14
C PRO A 326 26.65 -29.28 35.58
N SER A 327 25.85 -30.32 35.85
CA SER A 327 26.12 -31.21 36.98
C SER A 327 27.15 -32.23 36.50
N ALA A 328 28.39 -32.05 36.94
CA ALA A 328 29.48 -32.97 36.64
C ALA A 328 29.25 -34.30 37.37
N THR A 329 29.05 -35.39 36.63
CA THR A 329 29.64 -36.69 36.99
C THR A 329 29.74 -37.63 35.79
N ASP A 330 30.95 -38.17 35.66
CA ASP A 330 31.57 -39.01 34.63
C ASP A 330 30.87 -40.30 34.13
N VAL A 331 31.01 -40.50 32.81
CA VAL A 331 31.53 -41.69 32.09
C VAL A 331 30.56 -42.84 31.65
N PRO A 332 30.82 -43.48 30.48
CA PRO A 332 29.82 -43.75 29.44
C PRO A 332 29.58 -45.24 29.15
N ALA A 333 28.55 -45.56 28.35
CA ALA A 333 28.56 -46.76 27.50
C ALA A 333 27.54 -46.70 26.34
N SER A 334 28.09 -46.75 25.14
CA SER A 334 27.70 -47.53 23.95
C SER A 334 26.22 -47.82 23.60
N SER A 335 25.90 -47.48 22.34
CA SER A 335 25.48 -48.41 21.27
C SER A 335 24.05 -48.31 20.72
N THR A 336 24.04 -48.20 19.40
CA THR A 336 23.12 -48.77 18.40
C THR A 336 21.67 -48.26 18.29
N ALA A 337 21.47 -47.59 17.16
CA ALA A 337 20.19 -47.36 16.50
C ALA A 337 19.42 -48.65 16.19
N SER A 338 18.10 -48.55 16.21
CA SER A 338 17.18 -48.98 15.13
C SER A 338 15.74 -48.76 15.60
N SER A 339 15.02 -47.80 15.02
CA SER A 339 13.56 -47.69 15.18
C SER A 339 12.87 -48.03 13.86
N THR A 340 11.97 -49.00 13.99
CA THR A 340 11.13 -49.58 12.94
C THR A 340 10.03 -48.61 12.54
N ALA A 341 9.76 -48.57 11.24
CA ALA A 341 8.73 -47.80 10.57
C ALA A 341 7.29 -48.14 11.01
N VAL A 342 6.42 -47.13 11.02
CA VAL A 342 4.98 -47.30 10.85
C VAL A 342 4.48 -46.25 9.86
N GLN A 343 3.82 -46.75 8.81
CA GLN A 343 3.12 -46.00 7.76
C GLN A 343 1.91 -45.25 8.31
N SER A 344 1.69 -44.03 7.83
CA SER A 344 0.36 -43.42 7.74
C SER A 344 0.17 -42.77 6.36
N THR A 345 -1.07 -42.85 5.90
CA THR A 345 -1.55 -42.74 4.53
C THR A 345 -1.77 -41.31 4.04
N ALA A 346 -1.67 -41.13 2.72
CA ALA A 346 -1.67 -39.90 1.92
C ALA A 346 -2.97 -39.06 1.90
N SER A 347 -2.82 -37.75 1.69
CA SER A 347 -3.60 -36.87 0.78
C SER A 347 -3.02 -35.43 0.76
N PRO A 348 -3.34 -34.56 -0.22
CA PRO A 348 -2.78 -34.49 -1.56
C PRO A 348 -1.73 -33.38 -1.74
N ASP A 349 -0.96 -33.58 -2.80
CA ASP A 349 0.19 -32.82 -3.27
C ASP A 349 -0.21 -31.43 -3.80
N THR A 350 0.27 -30.36 -3.17
CA THR A 350 0.42 -29.05 -3.80
C THR A 350 1.92 -28.80 -3.92
N SER A 351 2.43 -28.82 -5.14
CA SER A 351 3.84 -28.64 -5.45
C SER A 351 4.38 -27.34 -4.85
N LYS A 352 5.12 -27.46 -3.73
CA LYS A 352 5.79 -26.36 -3.04
C LYS A 352 6.89 -25.78 -3.92
N PRO A 353 6.92 -24.46 -4.17
CA PRO A 353 8.12 -23.77 -4.64
C PRO A 353 9.24 -23.91 -3.60
N GLN A 354 10.48 -23.96 -4.07
CA GLN A 354 11.68 -24.03 -3.23
C GLN A 354 11.68 -22.88 -2.20
N THR A 355 11.69 -23.26 -0.93
CA THR A 355 11.70 -22.36 0.22
C THR A 355 13.02 -21.63 0.34
N TYR A 356 13.02 -20.32 0.06
CA TYR A 356 13.94 -19.39 0.70
C TYR A 356 13.34 -18.99 2.05
N THR A 357 14.06 -19.28 3.13
CA THR A 357 13.67 -18.90 4.50
C THR A 357 14.46 -17.65 4.88
N ALA A 358 13.78 -16.55 5.20
CA ALA A 358 14.43 -15.37 5.74
C ALA A 358 15.17 -15.71 7.07
N PRO A 359 16.31 -15.07 7.36
CA PRO A 359 17.07 -15.30 8.60
C PRO A 359 16.22 -15.14 9.88
N ALA A 360 16.57 -15.89 10.94
CA ALA A 360 15.84 -15.91 12.22
C ALA A 360 15.81 -14.54 12.94
N ASP A 361 16.71 -13.64 12.56
CA ASP A 361 16.87 -12.27 13.07
C ASP A 361 16.26 -11.20 12.14
N TYR A 362 15.50 -11.60 11.10
CA TYR A 362 14.79 -10.65 10.24
C TYR A 362 13.78 -9.82 11.04
N THR A 363 14.10 -8.55 11.25
CA THR A 363 13.19 -7.54 11.76
C THR A 363 12.28 -7.06 10.63
N PRO A 364 10.99 -6.76 10.89
CA PRO A 364 10.16 -6.02 9.95
C PRO A 364 10.96 -4.85 9.39
N VAL A 365 11.17 -4.83 8.08
CA VAL A 365 11.82 -3.70 7.42
C VAL A 365 10.84 -2.53 7.54
N THR A 366 11.14 -1.58 8.42
CA THR A 366 10.64 -0.22 8.28
C THR A 366 11.11 0.23 6.90
N SER A 367 10.20 0.68 6.03
CA SER A 367 10.64 1.33 4.79
C SER A 367 11.69 2.37 5.18
N ASP A 368 12.92 2.24 4.72
CA ASP A 368 13.98 3.25 4.89
C ASP A 368 13.59 4.46 4.05
N ILE A 369 12.56 5.19 4.50
CA ILE A 369 12.24 6.52 3.99
C ILE A 369 13.27 7.42 4.66
N GLN A 370 14.47 7.48 4.09
CA GLN A 370 15.41 8.53 4.43
C GLN A 370 14.73 9.85 4.09
N ALA A 371 14.37 10.63 5.12
CA ALA A 371 14.13 12.05 4.98
C ALA A 371 15.40 12.67 4.38
N GLN A 372 15.38 12.99 3.09
CA GLN A 372 16.41 13.84 2.51
C GLN A 372 16.04 15.29 2.74
N GLU A 373 16.96 15.99 3.39
CA GLU A 373 16.94 17.42 3.64
C GLU A 373 16.73 18.20 2.34
N GLU A 374 15.70 19.06 2.33
CA GLU A 374 15.50 20.09 1.31
C GLU A 374 16.71 21.05 1.26
N PRO A 375 17.28 21.36 0.09
CA PRO A 375 18.11 22.54 -0.05
C PRO A 375 17.21 23.77 -0.05
N VAL A 376 17.21 24.50 1.06
CA VAL A 376 16.65 25.84 1.20
C VAL A 376 17.07 26.72 0.02
N SER A 377 16.14 27.02 -0.89
CA SER A 377 16.37 28.04 -1.92
C SER A 377 16.18 29.42 -1.30
N ASN A 378 17.32 30.09 -1.09
CA ASN A 378 17.43 31.45 -0.59
C ASN A 378 16.59 32.46 -1.38
N ASN A 379 15.81 33.27 -0.65
CA ASN A 379 15.93 34.72 -0.77
C ASN A 379 15.43 35.46 0.49
N LEU A 380 16.34 36.35 0.96
CA LEU A 380 16.14 37.51 1.85
C LEU A 380 16.33 37.33 3.38
N ILE A 381 17.60 37.14 3.78
CA ILE A 381 18.46 38.15 4.44
C ILE A 381 17.94 38.85 5.74
N TRP A 382 18.73 38.67 6.82
CA TRP A 382 18.80 39.28 8.18
C TRP A 382 17.65 38.90 9.16
N ILE A 383 17.87 38.42 10.39
CA ILE A 383 18.76 38.94 11.45
C ILE A 383 19.22 37.80 12.39
N ALA A 384 20.49 37.88 12.76
CA ALA A 384 21.18 37.06 13.76
C ALA A 384 20.82 37.46 15.21
N VAL A 385 20.87 36.45 16.10
CA VAL A 385 21.15 36.53 17.55
C VAL A 385 20.30 37.50 18.38
N LEU A 386 19.45 36.95 19.26
CA LEU A 386 19.20 37.50 20.60
C LEU A 386 18.48 36.47 21.50
N SER A 387 19.25 35.53 22.03
CA SER A 387 19.04 35.10 23.40
C SER A 387 19.26 36.31 24.33
N VAL A 388 18.41 36.43 25.36
CA VAL A 388 18.28 37.51 26.35
C VAL A 388 17.20 38.56 26.03
N ALA A 389 15.93 38.25 26.36
CA ALA A 389 14.95 39.20 26.94
C ALA A 389 13.56 38.55 27.22
N VAL A 390 13.49 37.54 28.10
CA VAL A 390 12.19 37.05 28.63
C VAL A 390 11.69 37.92 29.82
N ALA A 391 12.38 39.00 30.18
CA ALA A 391 12.04 39.81 31.36
C ALA A 391 11.36 41.17 31.08
N VAL A 392 11.04 41.53 29.83
CA VAL A 392 10.46 42.85 29.49
C VAL A 392 8.99 42.78 29.02
N GLY A 393 8.49 41.60 28.66
CA GLY A 393 7.10 41.41 28.18
C GLY A 393 6.01 41.53 29.26
N LEU A 394 6.35 41.36 30.54
CA LEU A 394 5.37 41.41 31.64
C LEU A 394 5.11 42.83 32.19
N VAL A 395 5.87 43.84 31.77
CA VAL A 395 5.69 45.24 32.23
C VAL A 395 4.80 46.06 31.28
N VAL A 396 4.72 45.69 30.00
CA VAL A 396 3.94 46.43 28.99
C VAL A 396 2.42 46.18 29.14
N ASP A 397 2.02 44.97 29.56
CA ASP A 397 0.60 44.64 29.76
C ASP A 397 -0.02 45.28 31.03
N ILE A 398 0.80 45.65 32.03
CA ILE A 398 0.32 46.32 33.25
C ILE A 398 0.08 47.83 33.02
N VAL A 399 0.77 48.46 32.06
CA VAL A 399 0.62 49.88 31.74
C VAL A 399 -0.63 50.14 30.88
N ASN A 400 -0.98 49.25 29.95
CA ASN A 400 -2.17 49.39 29.10
C ASN A 400 -3.49 49.18 29.88
N ILE A 401 -3.51 48.31 30.89
CA ILE A 401 -4.71 48.09 31.73
C ILE A 401 -5.01 49.29 32.66
N LYS A 402 -3.99 50.06 33.06
CA LYS A 402 -4.18 51.29 33.88
C LYS A 402 -4.66 52.50 33.07
N TRP A 403 -4.39 52.57 31.77
CA TRP A 403 -4.81 53.69 30.92
C TRP A 403 -6.29 53.61 30.50
N ILE A 404 -6.80 52.39 30.25
CA ILE A 404 -8.21 52.16 29.83
C ILE A 404 -9.23 52.45 30.95
N ARG A 405 -8.83 52.44 32.23
CA ARG A 405 -9.72 52.73 33.37
C ARG A 405 -9.90 54.22 33.69
N LYS A 406 -9.15 55.14 33.08
CA LYS A 406 -9.18 56.58 33.44
C LYS A 406 -9.98 57.50 32.50
N ASN A 407 -10.47 57.00 31.35
CA ASN A 407 -11.17 57.83 30.34
C ASN A 407 -12.62 57.39 30.02
N LYS A 408 -13.33 56.78 30.98
CA LYS A 408 -14.81 56.67 30.93
C LYS A 408 -15.43 57.52 32.05
N LYS A 409 -15.67 58.79 31.74
CA LYS A 409 -16.77 59.60 32.27
C LYS A 409 -17.25 60.52 31.17
#